data_AF-A0A661M8M3-F1
#
_entry.id   AF-A0A661M8M3-F1
#
_cell.length_a   1.000
_cell.length_b   1.000
_cell.length_c   1.000
_cell.angle_alpha   90.00
_cell.angle_beta   90.00
_cell.angle_gamma   90.00
#
_symmetry.space_group_name_H-M   'P 1'
#
loop_
_entity.id
_entity.type
_entity.pdbx_description
1 polymer ?
#
loop_
_entity_poly.entity_id
_entity_poly.type
_entity_poly.pdbx_seq_one_letter_code
_entity_poly.pdbx_strand_id
1 'polypeptide(L)'
;MSKLKKALEKAKETRRMDQAGAGLPGQEDREAQRVESGQKAATPPGPDRHEINPVYQRTKVIQVDPSTLRKNKIVSLFPDNRMTDQIKILRTQILKRMKELSGNSLLVTSPGPGEGKTLTAVNLAVSISLELDRTVLLVDADLRTPSIHRYFGFKEDGGLSDHLVGGADIADLMV
;
A
#
# COMPACT_ATOMS: atom_id res chain seq x y z
N MET A 1 6.05 21.60 47.56
CA MET A 1 5.40 21.33 46.24
C MET A 1 6.13 22.12 45.17
N SER A 2 6.71 21.44 44.17
CA SER A 2 7.55 22.06 43.12
C SER A 2 6.77 23.05 42.24
N LYS A 3 7.40 24.17 41.89
CA LYS A 3 6.82 25.25 41.05
C LYS A 3 6.25 24.74 39.72
N LEU A 4 6.82 23.65 39.18
CA LEU A 4 6.39 23.01 37.95
C LEU A 4 5.00 22.36 38.07
N LYS A 5 4.69 21.77 39.23
CA LYS A 5 3.41 21.09 39.48
C LYS A 5 2.26 22.11 39.60
N LYS A 6 2.56 23.28 40.17
CA LYS A 6 1.60 24.39 40.31
C LYS A 6 1.30 25.07 38.97
N ALA A 7 2.29 25.13 38.06
CA ALA A 7 2.11 25.64 36.70
C ALA A 7 1.24 24.70 35.85
N LEU A 8 1.43 23.38 35.98
CA LEU A 8 0.66 22.38 35.22
C LEU A 8 -0.82 22.34 35.58
N GLU A 9 -1.15 22.47 36.88
CA GLU A 9 -2.54 22.48 37.33
C GLU A 9 -3.27 23.77 36.92
N LYS A 10 -2.59 24.93 37.02
CA LYS A 10 -3.16 26.20 36.57
C LYS A 10 -3.48 26.20 35.07
N ALA A 11 -2.67 25.52 34.26
CA ALA A 11 -2.90 25.37 32.82
C ALA A 11 -4.05 24.41 32.47
N LYS A 12 -4.33 23.42 33.34
CA LYS A 12 -5.48 22.51 33.17
C LYS A 12 -6.80 23.18 33.56
N GLU A 13 -6.80 24.01 34.60
CA GLU A 13 -8.00 24.74 35.03
C GLU A 13 -8.44 25.79 34.01
N THR A 14 -7.50 26.56 33.44
CA THR A 14 -7.81 27.52 32.36
C THR A 14 -8.41 26.83 31.13
N ARG A 15 -7.87 25.66 30.76
CA ARG A 15 -8.39 24.88 29.63
C ARG A 15 -9.77 24.26 29.89
N ARG A 16 -10.13 23.99 31.15
CA ARG A 16 -11.47 23.52 31.53
C ARG A 16 -12.49 24.66 31.55
N MET A 17 -12.08 25.87 31.90
CA MET A 17 -12.96 27.05 31.88
C MET A 17 -13.31 27.49 30.44
N ASP A 18 -12.36 27.39 29.50
CA ASP A 18 -12.61 27.74 28.09
C ASP A 18 -13.56 26.75 27.38
N GLN A 19 -13.59 25.48 27.79
CA GLN A 19 -14.48 24.46 27.22
C GLN A 19 -15.93 24.52 27.75
N ALA A 20 -16.17 25.22 28.87
CA ALA A 20 -17.50 25.32 29.46
C ALA A 20 -18.31 26.53 28.92
N GLY A 21 -17.72 27.40 28.10
CA GLY A 21 -18.29 28.70 27.73
C GLY A 21 -18.79 28.89 26.29
N ALA A 22 -18.74 27.87 25.42
CA ALA A 22 -19.14 28.03 24.01
C ALA A 22 -19.95 26.84 23.49
N GLY A 23 -21.20 26.71 23.94
CA GLY A 23 -22.21 25.90 23.28
C GLY A 23 -23.03 26.75 22.30
N LEU A 24 -22.93 26.46 21.00
CA LEU A 24 -23.96 26.81 20.00
C LEU A 24 -24.81 25.55 19.76
N PRO A 25 -26.14 25.59 19.92
CA PRO A 25 -26.97 24.40 19.78
C PRO A 25 -27.29 24.12 18.30
N GLY A 26 -27.05 22.88 17.85
CA GLY A 26 -27.81 22.33 16.71
C GLY A 26 -27.11 21.55 15.60
N GLN A 27 -25.86 21.07 15.75
CA GLN A 27 -25.23 20.28 14.66
C GLN A 27 -24.55 18.95 15.05
N GLU A 28 -24.37 18.62 16.34
CA GLU A 28 -23.61 17.41 16.71
C GLU A 28 -24.42 16.10 16.62
N ASP A 29 -25.76 16.15 16.64
CA ASP A 29 -26.59 14.93 16.64
C ASP A 29 -26.65 14.21 15.28
N ARG A 30 -26.21 14.83 14.18
CA ARG A 30 -26.25 14.21 12.84
C ARG A 30 -24.98 13.48 12.43
N GLU A 31 -23.83 13.76 13.03
CA GLU A 31 -22.58 13.07 12.71
C GLU A 31 -22.38 11.79 13.54
N ALA A 32 -22.84 11.77 14.80
CA ALA A 32 -22.68 10.62 15.69
C ALA A 32 -23.43 9.36 15.22
N GLN A 33 -24.55 9.50 14.52
CA GLN A 33 -25.34 8.34 14.06
C GLN A 33 -24.90 7.75 12.72
N ARG A 34 -24.05 8.42 11.93
CA ARG A 34 -23.63 7.92 10.62
C ARG A 34 -22.38 7.04 10.67
N VAL A 35 -21.60 7.12 11.75
CA VAL A 35 -20.33 6.37 11.89
C VAL A 35 -20.54 4.96 12.49
N GLU A 36 -21.68 4.69 13.15
CA GLU A 36 -21.93 3.41 13.83
C GLU A 36 -22.65 2.35 12.98
N SER A 37 -23.07 2.66 11.75
CA SER A 37 -23.75 1.68 10.86
C SER A 37 -22.81 0.92 9.90
N GLY A 38 -21.50 1.18 9.97
CA GLY A 38 -20.51 0.34 9.32
C GLY A 38 -20.30 -0.93 10.12
N GLN A 39 -21.15 -1.94 9.92
CA GLN A 39 -20.85 -3.31 10.31
C GLN A 39 -19.39 -3.59 9.96
N LYS A 40 -18.56 -3.91 10.96
CA LYS A 40 -17.26 -4.57 10.73
C LYS A 40 -17.60 -5.82 9.92
N ALA A 41 -17.48 -5.74 8.60
CA ALA A 41 -17.46 -6.91 7.77
C ALA A 41 -16.33 -7.77 8.34
N ALA A 42 -16.69 -8.86 9.00
CA ALA A 42 -15.73 -9.82 9.51
C ALA A 42 -14.90 -10.25 8.29
N THR A 43 -13.63 -9.88 8.28
CA THR A 43 -12.68 -10.45 7.34
C THR A 43 -12.81 -11.96 7.50
N PRO A 44 -13.22 -12.72 6.46
CA PRO A 44 -13.27 -14.16 6.59
C PRO A 44 -11.88 -14.63 7.04
N PRO A 45 -11.79 -15.61 7.95
CA PRO A 45 -10.52 -16.21 8.30
C PRO A 45 -9.88 -16.66 6.98
N GLY A 46 -8.76 -16.03 6.63
CA GLY A 46 -8.04 -16.41 5.42
C GLY A 46 -7.65 -17.89 5.52
N PRO A 47 -7.58 -18.61 4.40
CA PRO A 47 -7.15 -20.02 4.41
C PRO A 47 -5.83 -20.16 5.16
N ASP A 48 -5.61 -21.31 5.82
CA ASP A 48 -4.38 -21.63 6.56
C ASP A 48 -3.16 -21.14 5.80
N ARG A 49 -2.55 -20.07 6.31
CA ARG A 49 -1.50 -19.35 5.60
C ARG A 49 -0.19 -20.02 5.93
N HIS A 50 0.13 -21.06 5.16
CA HIS A 50 1.47 -21.63 5.20
C HIS A 50 2.51 -20.55 4.88
N GLU A 51 3.59 -20.56 5.64
CA GLU A 51 4.75 -19.73 5.39
C GLU A 51 5.32 -20.14 4.02
N ILE A 52 5.05 -19.32 3.00
CA ILE A 52 5.55 -19.57 1.65
C ILE A 52 7.02 -19.21 1.67
N ASN A 53 7.89 -20.22 1.60
CA ASN A 53 9.31 -20.05 1.31
C ASN A 53 9.49 -20.11 -0.23
N PRO A 54 9.52 -18.97 -0.93
CA PRO A 54 9.60 -18.98 -2.38
C PRO A 54 10.90 -19.65 -2.85
N VAL A 55 10.75 -20.69 -3.68
CA VAL A 55 11.88 -21.33 -4.35
C VAL A 55 12.12 -20.59 -5.66
N TYR A 56 13.01 -19.59 -5.63
CA TYR A 56 13.37 -18.76 -6.79
C TYR A 56 14.12 -19.49 -7.93
N GLN A 57 14.29 -20.81 -7.83
CA GLN A 57 15.10 -21.59 -8.77
C GLN A 57 14.42 -21.80 -10.14
N ARG A 58 13.12 -21.49 -10.26
CA ARG A 58 12.34 -21.72 -11.51
C ARG A 58 11.89 -20.46 -12.22
N THR A 59 12.02 -19.28 -11.60
CA THR A 59 11.53 -18.02 -12.16
C THR A 59 12.57 -17.37 -13.07
N LYS A 60 12.11 -16.82 -14.21
CA LYS A 60 12.95 -16.20 -15.24
C LYS A 60 13.50 -14.85 -14.76
N VAL A 61 14.80 -14.75 -14.50
CA VAL A 61 15.38 -13.45 -14.10
C VAL A 61 15.61 -12.55 -15.31
N ILE A 62 15.01 -11.36 -15.31
CA ILE A 62 15.24 -10.33 -16.33
C ILE A 62 16.09 -9.19 -15.77
N GLN A 63 17.14 -8.83 -16.50
CA GLN A 63 17.91 -7.62 -16.24
C GLN A 63 17.15 -6.40 -16.75
N VAL A 64 16.96 -5.43 -15.87
CA VAL A 64 16.25 -4.19 -16.18
C VAL A 64 17.24 -3.02 -16.23
N ASP A 65 17.17 -2.25 -17.31
CA ASP A 65 18.00 -1.06 -17.47
C ASP A 65 17.56 0.09 -16.52
N PRO A 66 18.46 0.58 -15.64
CA PRO A 66 18.15 1.69 -14.74
C PRO A 66 17.70 2.97 -15.45
N SER A 67 18.16 3.22 -16.68
CA SER A 67 17.76 4.40 -17.45
C SER A 67 16.27 4.34 -17.84
N THR A 68 15.80 3.15 -18.20
CA THR A 68 14.40 2.86 -18.50
C THR A 68 13.53 3.03 -17.26
N LEU A 69 13.97 2.54 -16.10
CA LEU A 69 13.27 2.73 -14.82
C LEU A 69 13.06 4.22 -14.50
N ARG A 70 14.11 5.04 -14.65
CA ARG A 70 14.03 6.49 -14.44
C ARG A 70 13.07 7.17 -15.43
N LYS A 71 13.16 6.82 -16.72
CA LYS A 71 12.27 7.33 -17.76
C LYS A 71 10.80 7.02 -17.44
N ASN A 72 10.53 5.81 -16.98
CA ASN A 72 9.20 5.32 -16.62
C ASN A 72 8.75 5.69 -15.21
N LYS A 73 9.48 6.57 -14.52
CA LYS A 73 9.17 7.08 -13.18
C LYS A 73 9.11 6.00 -12.09
N ILE A 74 9.85 4.91 -12.25
CA ILE A 74 10.13 3.97 -11.16
C ILE A 74 11.26 4.59 -10.34
N VAL A 75 10.89 5.33 -9.30
CA VAL A 75 11.78 6.19 -8.53
C VAL A 75 12.24 5.55 -7.23
N SER A 76 11.54 4.52 -6.72
CA SER A 76 11.85 3.87 -5.44
C SER A 76 13.27 3.31 -5.32
N LEU A 77 13.95 3.04 -6.44
CA LEU A 77 15.36 2.59 -6.48
C LEU A 77 16.38 3.73 -6.41
N PHE A 78 15.92 4.98 -6.51
CA PHE A 78 16.77 6.16 -6.68
C PHE A 78 16.55 7.12 -5.49
N PRO A 79 17.53 7.23 -4.56
CA PRO A 79 17.37 7.98 -3.32
C PRO A 79 17.38 9.51 -3.52
N ASP A 80 17.82 9.99 -4.68
CA ASP A 80 17.91 11.40 -5.07
C ASP A 80 16.55 12.01 -5.46
N ASN A 81 15.49 11.20 -5.56
CA ASN A 81 14.17 11.68 -5.95
C ASN A 81 13.27 11.96 -4.72
N ARG A 82 12.75 13.19 -4.63
CA ARG A 82 11.83 13.61 -3.54
C ARG A 82 10.55 12.76 -3.45
N MET A 83 10.11 12.16 -4.55
CA MET A 83 8.95 11.26 -4.57
C MET A 83 9.22 9.96 -3.82
N THR A 84 10.48 9.53 -3.72
CA THR A 84 10.88 8.31 -3.02
C THR A 84 10.49 8.36 -1.54
N ASP A 85 10.62 9.51 -0.89
CA ASP A 85 10.22 9.65 0.52
C ASP A 85 8.70 9.55 0.71
N GLN A 86 7.90 10.05 -0.24
CA GLN A 86 6.45 9.90 -0.21
C GLN A 86 6.04 8.43 -0.35
N ILE A 87 6.72 7.68 -1.23
CA ILE A 87 6.47 6.25 -1.41
C ILE A 87 6.89 5.46 -0.15
N LYS A 88 7.98 5.83 0.52
CA LYS A 88 8.39 5.22 1.80
C LYS A 88 7.37 5.44 2.91
N ILE A 89 6.77 6.64 2.98
CA ILE A 89 5.68 6.94 3.92
C ILE A 89 4.47 6.06 3.61
N LEU A 90 4.04 6.00 2.35
CA LEU A 90 2.93 5.14 1.92
C LEU A 90 3.19 3.67 2.26
N ARG A 91 4.36 3.14 1.92
CA ARG A 91 4.81 1.79 2.26
C ARG A 91 4.66 1.51 3.75
N THR A 92 5.17 2.41 4.59
CA THR A 92 5.14 2.23 6.05
C THR A 92 3.70 2.13 6.56
N GLN A 93 2.80 2.99 6.08
CA GLN A 93 1.39 2.98 6.44
C GLN A 93 0.69 1.71 5.97
N ILE A 94 0.95 1.27 4.74
CA ILE A 94 0.38 0.06 4.16
C ILE A 94 0.85 -1.18 4.91
N LEU A 95 2.16 -1.35 5.13
CA LEU A 95 2.69 -2.51 5.84
C LEU A 95 2.18 -2.60 7.27
N LYS A 96 2.01 -1.47 7.96
CA LYS A 96 1.38 -1.42 9.29
C LYS A 96 -0.06 -1.95 9.24
N ARG A 97 -0.89 -1.44 8.32
CA ARG A 97 -2.29 -1.89 8.18
C ARG A 97 -2.40 -3.36 7.76
N MET A 98 -1.54 -3.80 6.84
CA MET A 98 -1.49 -5.21 6.43
C MET A 98 -1.15 -6.12 7.60
N LYS A 99 -0.22 -5.74 8.48
CA LYS A 99 0.08 -6.48 9.70
C LYS A 99 -1.11 -6.54 10.65
N GLU A 100 -1.81 -5.42 10.86
CA GLU A 100 -3.02 -5.35 11.71
C GLU A 100 -4.14 -6.25 11.19
N LEU A 101 -4.34 -6.28 9.87
CA LEU A 101 -5.33 -7.12 9.20
C LEU A 101 -4.86 -8.57 9.03
N SER A 102 -3.65 -8.90 9.45
CA SER A 102 -2.98 -10.16 9.14
C SER A 102 -3.14 -10.49 7.65
N GLY A 103 -2.81 -9.56 6.75
CA GLY A 103 -2.97 -9.64 5.29
C GLY A 103 -1.62 -9.63 4.55
N ASN A 104 -1.53 -10.33 3.42
CA ASN A 104 -0.34 -10.34 2.55
C ASN A 104 -0.65 -9.93 1.09
N SER A 105 -1.90 -9.58 0.79
CA SER A 105 -2.36 -9.17 -0.54
C SER A 105 -2.91 -7.75 -0.49
N LEU A 106 -2.60 -6.96 -1.52
CA LEU A 106 -3.03 -5.57 -1.66
C LEU A 106 -3.50 -5.32 -3.09
N LEU A 107 -4.75 -4.88 -3.24
CA LEU A 107 -5.28 -4.40 -4.52
C LEU A 107 -5.04 -2.89 -4.63
N VAL A 108 -4.44 -2.46 -5.75
CA VAL A 108 -4.33 -1.04 -6.10
C VAL A 108 -5.26 -0.77 -7.29
N THR A 109 -6.21 0.14 -7.09
CA THR A 109 -7.20 0.53 -8.10
C THR A 109 -7.41 2.05 -8.09
N SER A 110 -8.09 2.59 -9.11
CA SER A 110 -8.40 4.01 -9.21
C SER A 110 -9.77 4.24 -9.88
N PRO A 111 -10.45 5.36 -9.60
CA PRO A 111 -11.73 5.72 -10.22
C PRO A 111 -11.76 5.71 -11.77
N GLY A 112 -10.63 5.96 -12.42
CA GLY A 112 -10.54 6.08 -13.87
C GLY A 112 -9.16 5.76 -14.46
N PRO A 113 -9.07 5.68 -15.80
CA PRO A 113 -7.81 5.50 -16.50
C PRO A 113 -6.90 6.73 -16.35
N GLY A 114 -5.58 6.49 -16.34
CA GLY A 114 -4.59 7.59 -16.30
C GLY A 114 -4.31 8.19 -14.92
N GLU A 115 -4.98 7.75 -13.85
CA GLU A 115 -4.79 8.28 -12.49
C GLU A 115 -3.53 7.76 -11.77
N GLY A 116 -2.67 7.03 -12.47
CA GLY A 116 -1.40 6.56 -11.92
C GLY A 116 -1.49 5.31 -11.03
N LYS A 117 -2.59 4.55 -11.06
CA LYS A 117 -2.73 3.27 -10.32
C LYS A 117 -1.55 2.32 -10.54
N THR A 118 -1.16 2.12 -11.79
CA THR A 118 -0.03 1.24 -12.16
C THR A 118 1.29 1.81 -11.65
N LEU A 119 1.53 3.11 -11.84
CA LEU A 119 2.75 3.76 -11.39
C LEU A 119 2.93 3.67 -9.86
N THR A 120 1.83 3.89 -9.12
CA THR A 120 1.79 3.75 -7.66
C THR A 120 2.04 2.30 -7.25
N ALA A 121 1.37 1.33 -7.89
CA ALA A 121 1.56 -0.09 -7.60
C ALA A 121 3.01 -0.54 -7.82
N VAL A 122 3.61 -0.18 -8.97
CA VAL A 122 4.99 -0.52 -9.31
C VAL A 122 5.97 0.08 -8.30
N ASN A 123 5.87 1.38 -8.02
CA ASN A 123 6.78 2.04 -7.09
C ASN A 123 6.63 1.52 -5.65
N LEU A 124 5.40 1.24 -5.22
CA LEU A 124 5.13 0.67 -3.91
C LEU A 124 5.72 -0.74 -3.79
N ALA A 125 5.52 -1.59 -4.81
CA ALA A 125 6.07 -2.94 -4.85
C ALA A 125 7.60 -2.93 -4.75
N VAL A 126 8.26 -2.10 -5.57
CA VAL A 126 9.72 -1.90 -5.52
C VAL A 126 10.17 -1.36 -4.16
N SER A 127 9.40 -0.45 -3.56
CA SER A 127 9.75 0.08 -2.23
C SER A 127 9.62 -0.99 -1.14
N ILE A 128 8.64 -1.89 -1.22
CA ILE A 128 8.50 -3.02 -0.29
C ILE A 128 9.61 -4.04 -0.51
N SER A 129 10.00 -4.33 -1.75
CA SER A 129 11.05 -5.31 -2.06
C SER A 129 12.45 -4.89 -1.60
N LEU A 130 12.64 -3.61 -1.25
CA LEU A 130 13.88 -3.11 -0.65
C LEU A 130 13.98 -3.39 0.85
N GLU A 131 12.91 -3.88 1.49
CA GLU A 131 12.96 -4.33 2.89
C GLU A 131 13.59 -5.73 2.96
N LEU A 132 14.47 -5.95 3.95
CA LEU A 132 15.30 -7.17 4.05
C LEU A 132 14.48 -8.45 4.30
N ASP A 133 13.33 -8.34 4.95
CA ASP A 133 12.50 -9.45 5.41
C ASP A 133 11.24 -9.66 4.55
N ARG A 134 11.23 -9.12 3.32
CA ARG A 134 10.03 -9.14 2.47
C ARG A 134 10.31 -9.63 1.08
N THR A 135 9.37 -10.43 0.61
CA THR A 135 9.24 -10.85 -0.78
C THR A 135 7.96 -10.22 -1.34
N VAL A 136 8.01 -9.80 -2.61
CA VAL A 136 6.90 -9.10 -3.25
C VAL A 136 6.62 -9.75 -4.60
N LEU A 137 5.36 -10.11 -4.82
CA LEU A 137 4.84 -10.47 -6.13
C LEU A 137 3.95 -9.34 -6.61
N LEU A 138 4.34 -8.70 -7.71
CA LEU A 138 3.52 -7.70 -8.39
C LEU A 138 2.79 -8.35 -9.55
N VAL A 139 1.46 -8.33 -9.51
CA VAL A 139 0.62 -8.95 -10.52
C VAL A 139 -0.12 -7.88 -11.31
N ASP A 140 -0.04 -7.93 -12.64
CA ASP A 140 -0.88 -7.10 -13.50
C ASP A 140 -2.25 -7.77 -13.68
N ALA A 141 -3.23 -7.32 -12.89
CA ALA A 141 -4.61 -7.81 -12.98
C ALA A 141 -5.47 -7.03 -13.99
N ASP A 142 -4.91 -6.04 -14.70
CA ASP A 142 -5.58 -5.33 -15.80
C ASP A 142 -5.45 -6.16 -17.10
N LEU A 143 -6.27 -7.20 -17.23
CA LEU A 143 -6.22 -8.14 -18.36
C LEU A 143 -6.59 -7.52 -19.72
N ARG A 144 -7.15 -6.31 -19.73
CA ARG A 144 -7.53 -5.61 -20.96
C ARG A 144 -6.35 -4.84 -21.55
N THR A 145 -5.60 -4.17 -20.68
CA THR A 145 -4.47 -3.32 -21.07
C THR A 145 -3.28 -3.51 -20.12
N PRO A 146 -2.69 -4.71 -20.03
CA PRO A 146 -1.55 -4.96 -19.18
C PRO A 146 -0.40 -4.03 -19.57
N SER A 147 0.31 -3.53 -18.58
CA SER A 147 1.25 -2.41 -18.74
C SER A 147 2.52 -2.53 -17.92
N ILE A 148 2.57 -3.38 -16.89
CA ILE A 148 3.72 -3.48 -15.99
C ILE A 148 5.01 -3.83 -16.74
N HIS A 149 4.96 -4.72 -17.74
CA HIS A 149 6.13 -5.06 -18.56
C HIS A 149 6.75 -3.83 -19.25
N ARG A 150 5.94 -2.86 -19.68
CA ARG A 150 6.43 -1.61 -20.30
C ARG A 150 7.13 -0.71 -19.30
N TYR A 151 6.66 -0.67 -18.05
CA TYR A 151 7.28 0.08 -16.97
C TYR A 151 8.69 -0.45 -16.66
N PHE A 152 8.86 -1.77 -16.65
CA PHE A 152 10.17 -2.41 -16.44
C PHE A 152 10.99 -2.59 -17.74
N GLY A 153 10.45 -2.25 -18.91
CA GLY A 153 11.20 -2.26 -20.17
C GLY A 153 11.52 -3.65 -20.72
N PHE A 154 10.76 -4.69 -20.33
CA PHE A 154 10.90 -6.03 -20.89
C PHE A 154 9.75 -6.38 -21.83
N LYS A 155 9.99 -7.35 -22.72
CA LYS A 155 8.98 -7.84 -23.65
C LYS A 155 8.00 -8.75 -22.93
N GLU A 156 6.72 -8.56 -23.19
CA GLU A 156 5.67 -9.50 -22.79
C GLU A 156 5.89 -10.85 -23.50
N ASP A 157 5.83 -11.94 -22.75
CA ASP A 157 6.12 -13.31 -23.20
C ASP A 157 5.13 -14.27 -22.51
N GLY A 158 3.84 -13.90 -22.56
CA GLY A 158 2.76 -14.49 -21.78
C GLY A 158 2.54 -13.80 -20.43
N GLY A 159 1.37 -14.01 -19.84
CA GLY A 159 0.99 -13.43 -18.56
C GLY A 159 -0.21 -14.12 -17.91
N LEU A 160 -0.81 -13.43 -16.93
CA LEU A 160 -1.89 -13.98 -16.10
C LEU A 160 -3.08 -14.52 -16.92
N SER A 161 -3.41 -13.87 -18.03
CA SER A 161 -4.48 -14.32 -18.93
C SER A 161 -4.23 -15.72 -19.48
N ASP A 162 -2.99 -16.05 -19.87
CA ASP A 162 -2.64 -17.33 -20.48
C ASP A 162 -2.79 -18.48 -19.48
N HIS A 163 -2.44 -18.24 -18.22
CA HIS A 163 -2.68 -19.19 -17.14
C HIS A 163 -4.17 -19.41 -16.89
N LEU A 164 -4.95 -18.33 -16.83
CA LEU A 164 -6.39 -18.40 -16.51
C LEU A 164 -7.21 -19.15 -17.57
N VAL A 165 -6.74 -19.20 -18.82
CA VAL A 165 -7.36 -19.99 -19.90
C VAL A 165 -6.78 -21.40 -20.06
N GLY A 166 -5.83 -21.80 -19.19
CA GLY A 166 -5.21 -23.13 -19.19
C GLY A 166 -4.11 -23.31 -20.23
N GLY A 167 -3.55 -22.22 -20.78
CA GLY A 167 -2.53 -22.26 -21.83
C GLY A 167 -1.08 -22.38 -21.34
N ALA A 168 -0.81 -22.07 -20.06
CA ALA A 168 0.53 -22.11 -19.48
C ALA A 168 0.50 -22.33 -17.95
N ASP A 169 1.56 -22.91 -17.40
CA ASP A 169 1.77 -22.99 -15.95
C ASP A 169 2.18 -21.61 -15.40
N ILE A 170 1.69 -21.25 -14.22
CA ILE A 170 2.00 -19.96 -13.60
C ILE A 170 3.50 -19.80 -13.31
N ALA A 171 4.21 -20.89 -13.00
CA ALA A 171 5.63 -20.86 -12.71
C ALA A 171 6.46 -20.40 -13.91
N ASP A 172 6.03 -20.73 -15.13
CA ASP A 172 6.72 -20.37 -16.38
C ASP A 172 6.48 -18.90 -16.78
N LEU A 173 5.44 -18.28 -16.22
CA LEU A 173 5.03 -16.89 -16.50
C LEU A 173 5.62 -15.89 -15.51
N MET A 174 6.22 -16.36 -14.41
CA MET A 174 6.83 -15.54 -13.39
C MET A 174 8.25 -15.09 -13.78
N VAL A 175 8.52 -13.82 -13.50
CA VAL A 175 9.77 -13.10 -13.83
C VAL A 175 10.35 -12.47 -12.57
#